data_AF-A0A1F2ZWZ8-F1
#
_entry.id   AF-A0A1F2ZWZ8-F1
#
_cell.length_a   1.000
_cell.length_b   1.000
_cell.length_c   1.000
_cell.angle_alpha   90.00
_cell.angle_beta   90.00
_cell.angle_gamma   90.00
#
_symmetry.space_group_name_H-M   'P 1'
#
loop_
_entity.id
_entity.type
_entity.pdbx_description
1 polymer ?
#
loop_
_entity_poly.entity_id
_entity_poly.type
_entity_poly.pdbx_seq_one_letter_code
_entity_poly.pdbx_strand_id
1 'polypeptide(L)'
;MRRILLTLVLVSAAGVASAQTKPNPAGTIGSADAKVRLQTLGYKNVHDLRRGPDGQWVGKATRGNIEKSVTVSPKGSVVAR
;
A
#
# COMPACT_ATOMS: atom_id res chain seq x y z
N MET A 1 38.45 -26.70 -34.55
CA MET A 1 38.65 -25.88 -33.34
C MET A 1 37.34 -25.20 -32.96
N ARG A 2 36.72 -25.57 -31.82
CA ARG A 2 36.25 -24.61 -30.79
C ARG A 2 35.59 -25.40 -29.67
N ARG A 3 36.17 -25.27 -28.49
CA ARG A 3 35.83 -26.01 -27.28
C ARG A 3 34.46 -25.54 -26.79
N ILE A 4 33.52 -26.48 -26.71
CA ILE A 4 32.32 -26.38 -25.88
C ILE A 4 32.80 -26.23 -24.44
N LEU A 5 32.36 -25.19 -23.73
CA LEU A 5 32.31 -25.16 -22.27
C LEU A 5 31.29 -24.13 -21.79
N LEU A 6 30.28 -24.70 -21.12
CA LEU A 6 29.44 -24.16 -20.05
C LEU A 6 29.44 -22.65 -19.80
N THR A 7 28.25 -22.05 -19.83
CA THR A 7 27.84 -21.08 -18.80
C THR A 7 26.38 -21.28 -18.45
N LEU A 8 26.20 -22.01 -17.35
CA LEU A 8 25.02 -22.08 -16.50
C LEU A 8 24.78 -20.69 -15.89
N VAL A 9 23.63 -20.08 -16.13
CA VAL A 9 22.97 -19.23 -15.13
C VAL A 9 21.46 -19.41 -15.25
N LEU A 10 20.92 -20.20 -14.33
CA LEU A 10 19.51 -20.28 -14.02
C LEU A 10 19.15 -19.05 -13.17
N VAL A 11 18.62 -18.00 -13.79
CA VAL A 11 18.02 -16.88 -13.05
C VAL A 11 16.56 -17.23 -12.79
N SER A 12 16.31 -17.86 -11.64
CA SER A 12 14.99 -17.89 -11.02
C SER A 12 14.78 -16.53 -10.34
N ALA A 13 14.47 -15.51 -11.14
CA ALA A 13 13.85 -14.31 -10.62
C ALA A 13 12.41 -14.68 -10.22
N ALA A 14 12.25 -15.20 -9.00
CA ALA A 14 10.98 -15.13 -8.29
C ALA A 14 10.67 -13.64 -8.13
N GLY A 15 10.01 -13.09 -9.15
CA GLY A 15 9.43 -11.76 -9.11
C GLY A 15 8.42 -11.74 -7.98
N VAL A 16 8.87 -11.20 -6.85
CA VAL A 16 8.03 -10.90 -5.70
C VAL A 16 6.78 -10.20 -6.20
N ALA A 17 5.63 -10.66 -5.72
CA ALA A 17 4.32 -10.13 -6.03
C ALA A 17 4.37 -8.59 -6.00
N SER A 18 4.34 -7.98 -7.19
CA SER A 18 4.12 -6.55 -7.32
C SER A 18 2.64 -6.31 -7.02
N ALA A 19 2.30 -6.25 -5.73
CA ALA A 19 1.06 -5.65 -5.28
C ALA A 19 1.05 -4.24 -5.86
N GLN A 20 0.15 -4.02 -6.82
CA GLN A 20 0.10 -2.90 -7.72
C GLN A 20 0.27 -1.57 -6.98
N THR A 21 1.48 -1.03 -6.99
CA THR A 21 1.70 0.35 -6.57
C THR A 21 1.33 1.21 -7.77
N LYS A 22 0.04 1.54 -7.88
CA LYS A 22 -0.43 2.66 -8.70
C LYS A 22 0.54 3.83 -8.42
N PRO A 23 1.11 4.47 -9.45
CA PRO A 23 2.09 5.54 -9.25
C PRO A 23 1.51 6.57 -8.30
N ASN A 24 2.02 6.57 -7.08
CA ASN A 24 1.64 7.48 -6.04
C ASN A 24 2.29 8.81 -6.42
N PRO A 25 1.53 9.89 -6.67
CA PRO A 25 2.12 11.17 -7.01
C PRO A 25 3.09 11.58 -5.89
N ALA A 26 4.32 11.86 -6.30
CA ALA A 26 5.46 12.10 -5.44
C ALA A 26 5.12 13.11 -4.33
N GLY A 27 5.22 12.68 -3.06
CA GLY A 27 5.06 13.54 -1.88
C GLY A 27 3.83 13.26 -1.01
N THR A 28 2.96 12.32 -1.35
CA THR A 28 1.84 11.92 -0.47
C THR A 28 2.03 10.51 0.06
N ILE A 29 1.68 10.23 1.32
CA ILE A 29 1.75 8.87 1.89
C ILE A 29 0.96 7.87 1.04
N GLY A 30 1.50 6.65 0.85
CA GLY A 30 0.85 5.61 0.06
C GLY A 30 -0.35 4.99 0.78
N SER A 31 -1.15 4.20 0.06
CA SER A 31 -2.23 3.40 0.66
C SER A 31 -1.72 2.43 1.72
N ALA A 32 -0.50 1.90 1.55
CA ALA A 32 0.19 1.08 2.53
C ALA A 32 0.48 1.85 3.83
N ASP A 33 1.07 3.05 3.73
CA ASP A 33 1.35 3.92 4.88
C ASP A 33 0.07 4.32 5.61
N ALA A 34 -0.99 4.68 4.86
CA ALA A 34 -2.30 4.99 5.42
C ALA A 34 -2.86 3.80 6.21
N LYS A 35 -2.71 2.58 5.70
CA LYS A 35 -3.13 1.34 6.36
C LYS A 35 -2.34 1.08 7.64
N VAL A 36 -1.00 1.24 7.59
CA VAL A 36 -0.14 1.12 8.78
C VAL A 36 -0.57 2.12 9.86
N ARG A 37 -0.82 3.38 9.48
CA ARG A 37 -1.25 4.43 10.42
C ARG A 37 -2.59 4.12 11.07
N LEU A 38 -3.55 3.64 10.29
CA LEU A 38 -4.84 3.19 10.79
C LEU A 38 -4.67 2.01 11.75
N GLN A 39 -3.82 1.04 11.43
CA GLN A 39 -3.51 -0.08 12.32
C GLN A 39 -2.86 0.38 13.64
N THR A 40 -1.91 1.32 13.58
CA THR A 40 -1.28 1.92 14.78
C THR A 40 -2.31 2.59 15.70
N LEU A 41 -3.34 3.21 15.13
CA LEU A 41 -4.44 3.85 15.87
C LEU A 41 -5.49 2.85 16.40
N GLY A 42 -5.30 1.54 16.14
CA GLY A 42 -6.20 0.47 16.56
C GLY A 42 -7.37 0.23 15.60
N TYR A 43 -7.34 0.79 14.39
CA TYR A 43 -8.29 0.43 13.34
C TYR A 43 -7.89 -0.89 12.68
N LYS A 44 -8.85 -1.78 12.51
CA LYS A 44 -8.74 -3.09 11.86
C LYS A 44 -9.63 -3.10 10.61
N ASN A 45 -9.48 -4.09 9.73
CA ASN A 45 -10.26 -4.20 8.49
C ASN A 45 -10.26 -2.92 7.63
N VAL A 46 -9.08 -2.33 7.40
CA VAL A 46 -8.98 -1.19 6.50
C VAL A 46 -9.11 -1.66 5.04
N HIS A 47 -10.15 -1.19 4.35
CA HIS A 47 -10.45 -1.50 2.96
C HIS A 47 -11.04 -0.27 2.23
N ASP A 48 -11.23 -0.39 0.91
CA ASP A 48 -11.76 0.70 0.06
C ASP A 48 -10.99 2.02 0.13
N LEU A 49 -9.68 1.97 0.41
CA LEU A 49 -8.80 3.14 0.38
C LEU A 49 -8.70 3.70 -1.05
N ARG A 50 -9.41 4.80 -1.29
CA ARG A 50 -9.39 5.54 -2.54
C ARG A 50 -8.81 6.92 -2.34
N ARG A 51 -7.88 7.28 -3.22
CA ARG A 51 -7.27 8.62 -3.21
C ARG A 51 -8.19 9.61 -3.93
N GLY A 52 -8.57 10.67 -3.22
CA GLY A 52 -9.28 11.82 -3.76
C GLY A 52 -8.37 12.74 -4.59
N PRO A 53 -8.95 13.63 -5.40
CA PRO A 53 -8.20 14.63 -6.17
C PRO A 53 -7.45 15.62 -5.26
N ASP A 54 -7.94 15.83 -4.04
CA ASP A 54 -7.33 16.58 -2.94
C ASP A 54 -6.11 15.87 -2.30
N GLY A 55 -5.82 14.64 -2.74
CA GLY A 55 -4.69 13.85 -2.26
C GLY A 55 -4.91 13.16 -0.92
N GLN A 56 -6.10 13.27 -0.34
CA GLN A 56 -6.49 12.49 0.83
C GLN A 56 -6.93 11.09 0.42
N TRP A 57 -6.66 10.13 1.29
CA TRP A 57 -7.16 8.77 1.18
C TRP A 57 -8.45 8.64 1.96
N VAL A 58 -9.53 8.23 1.32
CA VAL A 58 -10.80 7.94 1.97
C VAL A 58 -11.03 6.45 1.90
N GLY A 59 -11.40 5.82 3.01
CA GLY A 59 -11.70 4.40 3.05
C GLY A 59 -12.57 4.02 4.24
N LYS A 60 -12.72 2.71 4.43
CA LYS A 60 -13.47 2.13 5.55
C LYS A 60 -12.51 1.41 6.47
N ALA A 61 -12.71 1.56 7.77
CA ALA A 61 -11.97 0.83 8.78
C ALA A 61 -12.82 0.55 10.01
N THR A 62 -12.66 -0.62 10.60
CA THR A 62 -13.39 -1.06 11.79
C THR A 62 -12.61 -0.74 13.05
N ARG A 63 -13.23 -0.04 14.01
CA ARG A 63 -12.66 0.18 15.34
C ARG A 63 -13.66 -0.27 16.40
N GLY A 64 -13.24 -1.19 17.27
CA GLY A 64 -14.10 -1.71 18.33
C GLY A 64 -15.40 -2.33 17.79
N ASN A 65 -15.29 -3.14 16.72
CA ASN A 65 -16.42 -3.79 16.05
C ASN A 65 -17.40 -2.87 15.29
N ILE A 66 -17.09 -1.56 15.19
CA ILE A 66 -17.88 -0.59 14.44
C ILE A 66 -17.08 -0.15 13.21
N GLU A 67 -17.67 -0.30 12.02
CA GLU A 67 -17.10 0.28 10.81
C GLU A 67 -17.26 1.80 10.82
N LYS A 68 -16.14 2.49 10.61
CA LYS A 68 -16.06 3.95 10.52
C LYS A 68 -15.45 4.36 9.20
N SER A 69 -15.90 5.50 8.70
CA SER A 69 -15.32 6.08 7.49
C SER A 69 -14.06 6.82 7.90
N VAL A 70 -12.93 6.45 7.32
CA VAL A 70 -11.63 7.04 7.67
C VAL A 70 -11.10 7.86 6.51
N THR A 71 -10.58 9.03 6.83
CA THR A 71 -9.92 9.93 5.89
C THR A 71 -8.50 10.14 6.39
N VAL A 72 -7.52 9.76 5.56
CA VAL A 72 -6.11 9.94 5.84
C VAL A 72 -5.57 11.03 4.91
N SER A 73 -5.19 12.15 5.49
CA SER A 73 -4.62 13.26 4.76
C SER A 73 -3.22 12.90 4.22
N PRO A 74 -2.77 13.50 3.12
CA PRO A 74 -1.46 13.22 2.52
C PRO A 74 -0.27 13.50 3.45
N LYS A 75 -0.49 14.27 4.52
CA LYS A 75 0.47 14.57 5.61
C LYS A 75 0.52 13.51 6.72
N GLY A 76 -0.33 12.47 6.66
CA GLY A 76 -0.39 11.42 7.68
C GLY A 76 -1.41 11.63 8.81
N SER A 77 -2.19 12.72 8.78
CA SER A 77 -3.30 12.92 9.71
C SER A 77 -4.46 11.99 9.39
N VAL A 78 -4.99 11.29 10.39
CA VAL A 78 -6.12 10.38 10.25
C VAL A 78 -7.34 10.98 10.96
N VAL A 79 -8.44 11.11 10.23
CA VAL A 79 -9.74 11.55 10.74
C VAL A 79 -10.74 10.43 10.51
N ALA A 80 -11.32 9.90 11.59
CA ALA A 80 -12.40 8.93 11.51
C ALA A 80 -13.74 9.59 11.86
N ARG A 81 -14.76 9.27 11.08
CA ARG A 81 -16.14 9.74 11.24
C ARG A 81 -17.00 8.52 11.55
#